data_AF-A0A831NLF5-F1
#
_entry.id   AF-A0A831NLF5-F1
#
_cell.length_a   1.000
_cell.length_b   1.000
_cell.length_c   1.000
_cell.angle_alpha   90.00
_cell.angle_beta   90.00
_cell.angle_gamma   90.00
#
_symmetry.space_group_name_H-M   'P 1'
#
loop_
_entity.id
_entity.type
_entity.pdbx_description
1 polymer ?
#
loop_
_entity_poly.entity_id
_entity_poly.type
_entity_poly.pdbx_seq_one_letter_code
_entity_poly.pdbx_strand_id
1 'polypeptide(L)'
;MRDQKDNQRFEDMPSVRLPRSLFSRIIKRLGLEKELILAKRYLGFFVVLLMIFLFLSIFAFIGIKHVLSESNLEFFISLIFSDPGVVIKYWDSFAFAAFESMPGITATALLLSVAFLALFIRLAALAFEKLFTVIKLINKQKHGHK
;
A
#
# COMPACT_ATOMS: atom_id res chain seq x y z
N MET A 1 -0.81 30.40 -72.45
CA MET A 1 -1.97 30.51 -71.53
C MET A 1 -2.31 29.14 -70.90
N ARG A 2 -1.34 28.46 -70.27
CA ARG A 2 -1.58 27.15 -69.63
C ARG A 2 -0.90 27.01 -68.24
N ASP A 3 -0.08 27.97 -67.84
CA ASP A 3 0.66 27.95 -66.56
C ASP A 3 -0.10 28.54 -65.35
N GLN A 4 -1.17 29.30 -65.56
CA GLN A 4 -1.83 29.98 -64.43
C GLN A 4 -2.88 29.13 -63.71
N LYS A 5 -3.24 27.96 -64.28
CA LYS A 5 -4.35 27.14 -63.78
C LYS A 5 -3.94 26.12 -62.71
N ASP A 6 -2.64 25.85 -62.59
CA ASP A 6 -2.12 24.88 -61.61
C ASP A 6 -1.80 25.54 -60.26
N ASN A 7 -1.55 26.85 -60.23
CA ASN A 7 -1.24 27.56 -58.98
C ASN A 7 -2.47 27.79 -58.09
N GLN A 8 -3.68 27.69 -58.64
CA GLN A 8 -4.94 27.84 -57.89
C GLN A 8 -5.43 26.53 -57.24
N ARG A 9 -4.79 25.38 -57.52
CA ARG A 9 -5.23 24.08 -56.96
C ARG A 9 -4.71 23.80 -55.55
N PHE A 10 -3.78 24.60 -55.05
CA PHE A 10 -3.15 24.37 -53.73
C PHE A 10 -3.70 25.28 -52.63
N GLU A 11 -4.49 26.30 -52.95
CA GLU A 11 -5.06 27.22 -51.94
C GLU A 11 -6.32 26.68 -51.25
N ASP A 12 -6.96 25.64 -51.80
CA ASP A 12 -8.14 24.98 -51.23
C ASP A 12 -7.80 23.69 -50.45
N MET A 13 -6.62 23.60 -49.83
CA MET A 13 -6.43 22.58 -48.79
C MET A 13 -7.11 23.08 -47.51
N PRO A 14 -8.25 22.50 -47.09
CA PRO A 14 -8.85 22.87 -45.82
C PRO A 14 -7.79 22.61 -44.75
N SER A 15 -7.35 23.67 -44.07
CA SER A 15 -6.42 23.57 -42.95
C SER A 15 -6.96 22.47 -42.04
N VAL A 16 -6.29 21.32 -42.00
CA VAL A 16 -6.66 20.19 -41.14
C VAL A 16 -6.38 20.66 -39.72
N ARG A 17 -7.29 21.46 -39.17
CA ARG A 17 -7.31 21.80 -37.76
C ARG A 17 -7.63 20.49 -37.08
N LEU A 18 -6.59 19.80 -36.64
CA LEU A 18 -6.67 18.66 -35.75
C LEU A 18 -7.76 18.96 -34.73
N PRO A 19 -8.90 18.24 -34.72
CA PRO A 19 -9.98 18.56 -33.81
C PRO A 19 -9.41 18.41 -32.41
N ARG A 20 -9.35 19.52 -31.66
CA ARG A 20 -8.75 19.57 -30.31
C ARG A 20 -9.31 18.48 -29.38
N SER A 21 -10.50 17.95 -29.68
CA SER A 21 -11.11 16.81 -28.98
C SER A 21 -10.36 15.49 -29.15
N LEU A 22 -9.75 15.20 -30.32
CA LEU A 22 -8.96 13.98 -30.52
C LEU A 22 -7.65 14.03 -29.73
N PHE A 23 -6.93 15.15 -29.81
CA PHE A 23 -5.69 15.34 -29.06
C PHE A 23 -5.93 15.28 -27.55
N SER A 24 -7.01 15.92 -27.07
CA SER A 24 -7.49 15.82 -25.69
C SER A 24 -7.78 14.37 -25.26
N ARG A 25 -8.41 13.57 -26.13
CA ARG A 25 -8.77 12.18 -25.86
C ARG A 25 -7.55 11.27 -25.81
N ILE A 26 -6.58 11.51 -26.70
CA ILE A 26 -5.30 10.78 -26.74
C ILE A 26 -4.48 11.10 -25.48
N ILE A 27 -4.30 12.38 -25.13
CA ILE A 27 -3.57 12.78 -23.92
C ILE A 27 -4.23 12.19 -22.66
N LYS A 28 -5.56 12.19 -22.57
CA LYS A 28 -6.29 11.55 -21.46
C LYS A 28 -6.05 10.04 -21.38
N ARG A 29 -6.09 9.32 -22.50
CA ARG A 29 -5.80 7.86 -22.52
C ARG A 29 -4.35 7.56 -22.14
N LEU A 30 -3.39 8.34 -22.64
CA LEU A 30 -1.97 8.20 -22.29
C LEU A 30 -1.72 8.48 -20.80
N GLY A 31 -2.39 9.47 -20.21
CA GLY A 31 -2.30 9.75 -18.78
C GLY A 31 -2.82 8.58 -17.93
N LEU A 32 -3.94 8.00 -18.32
CA LEU A 32 -4.53 6.82 -17.66
C LEU A 32 -3.66 5.58 -17.74
N GLU A 33 -3.07 5.30 -18.90
CA GLU A 33 -2.18 4.15 -19.08
C GLU A 33 -0.93 4.27 -18.19
N LYS A 34 -0.35 5.47 -18.09
CA LYS A 34 0.77 5.74 -17.17
C LYS A 34 0.38 5.53 -15.72
N GLU A 35 -0.78 6.03 -15.29
CA GLU A 35 -1.26 5.82 -13.92
C GLU A 35 -1.62 4.36 -13.63
N LEU A 36 -2.15 3.63 -14.61
CA LEU A 36 -2.42 2.18 -14.50
C LEU A 36 -1.13 1.36 -14.33
N ILE A 37 -0.07 1.70 -15.07
CA ILE A 37 1.23 1.04 -14.96
C ILE A 37 1.84 1.31 -13.57
N LEU A 38 1.77 2.56 -13.09
CA LEU A 38 2.20 2.92 -11.74
C LEU A 38 1.41 2.17 -10.68
N ALA A 39 0.07 2.16 -10.78
CA ALA A 39 -0.79 1.43 -9.84
C ALA A 39 -0.51 -0.08 -9.83
N LYS A 40 -0.29 -0.69 -10.99
CA LYS A 40 0.08 -2.11 -11.10
C LYS A 40 1.43 -2.39 -10.43
N ARG A 41 2.41 -1.49 -10.57
CA ARG A 41 3.72 -1.61 -9.90
C ARG A 41 3.59 -1.48 -8.38
N TYR A 42 2.80 -0.54 -7.88
CA TYR A 42 2.54 -0.40 -6.45
C TYR A 42 1.79 -1.62 -5.89
N LEU A 43 0.84 -2.17 -6.64
CA LEU A 43 0.14 -3.39 -6.25
C LEU A 43 1.09 -4.59 -6.17
N GLY A 44 2.01 -4.72 -7.12
CA GLY A 44 3.06 -5.75 -7.09
C GLY A 44 3.96 -5.62 -5.85
N PHE A 45 4.40 -4.40 -5.53
CA PHE A 45 5.21 -4.15 -4.33
C PHE A 45 4.42 -4.47 -3.04
N PHE A 46 3.13 -4.11 -3.00
CA PHE A 46 2.25 -4.42 -1.89
C PHE A 46 2.11 -5.93 -1.65
N VAL A 47 1.92 -6.72 -2.72
CA VAL A 47 1.81 -8.19 -2.61
C VAL A 47 3.10 -8.83 -2.11
N VAL A 48 4.26 -8.38 -2.60
CA VAL A 48 5.56 -8.87 -2.12
C VAL A 48 5.74 -8.55 -0.64
N LEU A 49 5.41 -7.32 -0.23
CA LEU A 49 5.53 -6.90 1.16
C LEU A 49 4.55 -7.65 2.08
N LEU A 50 3.35 -7.96 1.58
CA LEU A 50 2.35 -8.77 2.26
C LEU A 50 2.83 -10.21 2.49
N MET A 51 3.49 -10.81 1.48
CA MET A 51 4.10 -12.14 1.63
C MET A 51 5.23 -12.15 2.67
N ILE A 52 6.07 -11.13 2.66
CA ILE A 52 7.13 -10.96 3.67
C ILE A 52 6.52 -10.81 5.06
N PHE A 53 5.47 -10.00 5.20
CA PHE A 53 4.76 -9.84 6.46
C PHE A 53 4.14 -11.15 6.96
N LEU A 54 3.48 -11.92 6.09
CA LEU A 54 2.94 -13.24 6.43
C LEU A 54 4.04 -14.19 6.91
N PHE A 55 5.17 -14.23 6.21
CA PHE A 55 6.30 -15.06 6.58
C PHE A 55 6.89 -14.69 7.95
N LEU A 56 7.13 -13.39 8.18
CA LEU A 56 7.58 -12.87 9.47
C LEU A 56 6.56 -13.12 10.59
N SER A 57 5.27 -12.99 10.29
CA SER A 57 4.19 -13.22 11.26
C SER A 57 4.12 -14.69 11.69
N ILE A 58 4.29 -15.63 10.77
CA ILE A 58 4.34 -17.06 11.09
C ILE A 58 5.55 -17.35 11.98
N PHE A 59 6.72 -16.79 11.63
CA PHE A 59 7.95 -16.95 12.42
C PHE A 59 7.80 -16.36 13.82
N ALA A 60 7.20 -15.17 13.95
CA ALA A 60 6.89 -14.57 15.23
C ALA A 60 5.93 -15.44 16.07
N PHE A 61 4.91 -16.04 15.46
CA PHE A 61 3.96 -16.91 16.16
C PHE A 61 4.62 -18.19 16.69
N ILE A 62 5.53 -18.78 15.93
CA ILE A 62 6.34 -19.93 16.37
C ILE A 62 7.27 -19.53 17.52
N GLY A 63 7.93 -18.37 17.40
CA GLY A 63 8.79 -17.83 18.46
C GLY A 63 8.01 -17.57 19.76
N ILE A 64 6.81 -17.00 19.67
CA ILE A 64 5.93 -16.79 20.82
C ILE A 64 5.59 -18.13 21.49
N LYS A 65 5.19 -19.15 20.72
CA LYS A 65 4.90 -20.49 21.28
C LYS A 65 6.10 -21.08 22.01
N HIS A 66 7.29 -20.98 21.42
CA HIS A 66 8.51 -21.50 22.03
C HIS A 66 8.85 -20.77 23.34
N VAL A 67 8.61 -19.47 23.39
CA VAL A 67 8.84 -18.66 24.59
C VAL A 67 7.78 -18.85 25.66
N LEU A 68 6.53 -19.11 25.29
CA LEU A 68 5.53 -19.52 26.28
C LEU A 68 5.84 -20.90 26.87
N SER A 69 6.46 -21.81 26.11
CA SER A 69 6.85 -23.13 26.64
C SER A 69 8.11 -23.10 27.50
N GLU A 70 9.02 -22.14 27.29
CA GLU A 70 10.30 -22.07 28.01
C GLU A 70 10.36 -21.00 29.11
N SER A 71 9.49 -19.99 29.08
CA SER A 71 9.53 -18.89 30.04
C SER A 71 8.29 -18.82 30.94
N ASN A 72 8.47 -18.28 32.14
CA ASN A 72 7.40 -18.01 33.11
C ASN A 72 6.40 -16.92 32.66
N LEU A 73 6.33 -16.59 31.38
CA LEU A 73 5.40 -15.59 30.82
C LEU A 73 3.94 -15.94 31.07
N GLU A 74 3.61 -17.24 31.14
CA GLU A 74 2.29 -17.71 31.53
C GLU A 74 1.88 -17.19 32.92
N PHE A 75 2.83 -17.06 33.86
CA PHE A 75 2.58 -16.49 35.18
C PHE A 75 2.23 -15.00 35.10
N PHE A 76 2.91 -14.25 34.22
CA PHE A 76 2.60 -12.83 33.99
C PHE A 76 1.22 -12.65 33.34
N ILE A 77 0.86 -13.49 32.38
CA ILE A 77 -0.47 -13.47 31.76
C ILE A 77 -1.54 -13.83 32.79
N SER A 78 -1.32 -14.87 33.59
CA SER A 78 -2.22 -15.28 34.67
C SER A 78 -2.40 -14.17 35.71
N LEU A 79 -1.34 -13.43 36.04
CA LEU A 79 -1.40 -12.32 37.00
C LEU A 79 -2.28 -11.17 36.50
N ILE A 80 -2.23 -10.85 35.20
CA ILE A 80 -3.10 -9.82 34.58
C ILE A 80 -4.59 -10.16 34.76
N PHE A 81 -4.94 -11.45 34.63
CA PHE A 81 -6.33 -11.88 34.75
C PHE A 81 -6.78 -12.17 36.19
N SER A 82 -5.85 -12.60 37.04
CA SER A 82 -6.13 -12.95 38.45
C SER A 82 -6.17 -11.73 39.35
N ASP A 83 -5.21 -10.81 39.22
CA ASP A 83 -5.15 -9.58 40.02
C ASP A 83 -4.68 -8.38 39.16
N PRO A 84 -5.59 -7.82 38.35
CA PRO A 84 -5.26 -6.65 37.53
C PRO A 84 -4.94 -5.42 38.38
N GLY A 85 -5.42 -5.35 39.63
CA GLY A 85 -5.16 -4.23 40.54
C GLY A 85 -3.69 -4.12 40.91
N VAL A 86 -3.04 -5.26 41.18
CA VAL A 86 -1.59 -5.32 41.45
C VAL A 86 -0.79 -4.98 40.19
N VAL A 87 -1.22 -5.45 39.01
CA VAL A 87 -0.55 -5.14 37.73
C VAL A 87 -0.58 -3.65 37.42
N ILE A 88 -1.73 -2.99 37.60
CA ILE A 88 -1.84 -1.54 37.37
C ILE A 88 -1.01 -0.76 38.39
N LYS A 89 -1.00 -1.19 39.66
CA LYS A 89 -0.25 -0.54 40.73
C LYS A 89 1.27 -0.63 40.54
N TYR A 90 1.76 -1.72 39.95
CA TYR A 90 3.18 -1.98 39.74
C TYR A 90 3.54 -2.14 38.25
N TRP A 91 2.87 -1.36 37.38
CA TRP A 91 2.97 -1.51 35.93
C TRP A 91 4.42 -1.43 35.42
N ASP A 92 5.22 -0.51 35.93
CA ASP A 92 6.63 -0.35 35.52
C ASP A 92 7.47 -1.58 35.85
N SER A 93 7.39 -2.08 37.09
CA SER A 93 8.13 -3.26 37.54
C SER A 93 7.63 -4.53 36.86
N PHE A 94 6.31 -4.64 36.64
CA PHE A 94 5.69 -5.75 35.93
C PHE A 94 6.17 -5.82 34.47
N ALA A 95 6.15 -4.69 33.76
CA ALA A 95 6.61 -4.61 32.38
C ALA A 95 8.09 -4.94 32.26
N PHE A 96 8.93 -4.45 33.18
CA PHE A 96 10.37 -4.75 33.17
C PHE A 96 10.66 -6.23 33.43
N ALA A 97 10.01 -6.82 34.44
CA ALA A 97 10.16 -8.23 34.77
C ALA A 97 9.63 -9.14 33.66
N ALA A 98 8.50 -8.78 33.03
CA ALA A 98 7.97 -9.49 31.87
C ALA A 98 8.96 -9.43 30.69
N PHE A 99 9.57 -8.27 30.45
CA PHE A 99 10.55 -8.07 29.38
C PHE A 99 11.86 -8.84 29.64
N GLU A 100 12.34 -8.87 30.87
CA GLU A 100 13.54 -9.61 31.28
C GLU A 100 13.31 -11.13 31.23
N SER A 101 12.07 -11.58 31.46
CA SER A 101 11.70 -12.99 31.33
C SER A 101 11.59 -13.47 29.88
N MET A 102 11.47 -12.54 28.91
CA MET A 102 11.46 -12.87 27.49
C MET A 102 12.89 -13.08 26.98
N PRO A 103 13.15 -14.13 26.18
CA PRO A 103 14.38 -14.21 25.40
C PRO A 103 14.54 -12.96 24.52
N GLY A 104 15.74 -12.36 24.51
CA GLY A 104 15.98 -11.13 23.74
C GLY A 104 15.67 -11.25 22.23
N ILE A 105 15.70 -12.48 21.69
CA ILE A 105 15.37 -12.80 20.30
C ILE A 105 13.87 -12.62 20.03
N THR A 106 12.99 -12.93 20.97
CA THR A 106 11.54 -12.74 20.81
C THR A 106 11.11 -11.30 21.02
N ALA A 107 11.72 -10.59 21.98
CA ALA A 107 11.46 -9.17 22.17
C ALA A 107 11.82 -8.35 20.92
N THR A 108 12.98 -8.65 20.31
CA THR A 108 13.39 -8.03 19.03
C THR A 108 12.49 -8.45 17.87
N ALA A 109 12.06 -9.71 17.78
CA ALA A 109 11.12 -10.16 16.77
C ALA A 109 9.74 -9.50 16.89
N LEU A 110 9.23 -9.29 18.11
CA LEU A 110 7.98 -8.58 18.37
C LEU A 110 8.07 -7.11 17.95
N LEU A 111 9.13 -6.42 18.37
CA LEU A 111 9.38 -5.03 17.97
C LEU A 111 9.47 -4.90 16.44
N LEU A 112 10.18 -5.82 15.79
CA LEU A 112 10.30 -5.84 14.33
C LEU A 112 8.95 -6.09 13.66
N SER A 113 8.13 -7.00 14.20
CA SER A 113 6.79 -7.29 13.70
C SER A 113 5.87 -6.07 13.81
N VAL A 114 5.89 -5.36 14.93
CA VAL A 114 5.11 -4.12 15.14
C VAL A 114 5.56 -3.00 14.20
N ALA A 115 6.88 -2.81 14.04
CA ALA A 115 7.42 -1.84 13.10
C ALA A 115 7.01 -2.17 11.65
N PHE A 116 7.07 -3.45 11.27
CA PHE A 116 6.66 -3.91 9.95
C PHE A 116 5.16 -3.73 9.72
N LEU A 117 4.33 -3.97 10.74
CA LEU A 117 2.90 -3.74 10.70
C LEU A 117 2.58 -2.26 10.47
N ALA A 118 3.25 -1.35 11.17
CA ALA A 118 3.07 0.09 10.99
C ALA A 118 3.45 0.55 9.57
N LEU A 119 4.57 0.03 9.04
CA LEU A 119 4.99 0.29 7.66
C LEU A 119 3.98 -0.29 6.65
N PHE A 120 3.48 -1.49 6.90
CA PHE A 120 2.49 -2.16 6.06
C PHE A 120 1.17 -1.37 6.00
N ILE A 121 0.65 -0.91 7.14
CA ILE A 121 -0.57 -0.08 7.20
C ILE A 121 -0.38 1.21 6.42
N ARG A 122 0.76 1.89 6.60
CA ARG A 122 1.05 3.13 5.87
C ARG A 122 1.12 2.90 4.37
N LEU A 123 1.74 1.81 3.92
CA LEU A 123 1.80 1.47 2.51
C LEU A 123 0.45 1.05 1.95
N ALA A 124 -0.34 0.31 2.71
CA ALA A 124 -1.70 -0.09 2.34
C ALA A 124 -2.55 1.15 2.08
N ALA A 125 -2.54 2.13 3.00
CA ALA A 125 -3.27 3.37 2.85
C ALA A 125 -2.91 4.12 1.55
N LEU A 126 -1.61 4.27 1.27
CA LEU A 126 -1.12 4.89 0.04
C LEU A 126 -1.54 4.12 -1.22
N ALA A 127 -1.47 2.79 -1.19
CA ALA A 127 -1.90 1.95 -2.30
C ALA A 127 -3.40 2.08 -2.56
N PHE A 128 -4.23 2.08 -1.51
CA PHE A 128 -5.67 2.24 -1.60
C PHE A 128 -6.06 3.61 -2.18
N GLU A 129 -5.44 4.70 -1.74
CA GLU A 129 -5.71 6.04 -2.28
C GLU A 129 -5.42 6.14 -3.78
N LYS A 130 -4.29 5.57 -4.22
CA LYS A 130 -3.90 5.57 -5.64
C LYS A 130 -4.83 4.69 -6.47
N LEU A 131 -5.18 3.50 -6.00
CA LEU A 131 -6.14 2.62 -6.69
C LEU A 131 -7.52 3.25 -6.79
N PHE A 132 -8.00 3.88 -5.71
CA PHE A 132 -9.29 4.55 -5.70
C PHE A 132 -9.33 5.72 -6.68
N THR A 133 -8.25 6.50 -6.77
CA THR A 133 -8.12 7.60 -7.74
C THR A 133 -8.19 7.09 -9.18
N VAL A 134 -7.50 6.00 -9.49
CA VAL A 134 -7.52 5.36 -10.82
C VAL A 134 -8.92 4.82 -11.14
N ILE A 135 -9.58 4.13 -10.20
CA ILE A 135 -10.95 3.61 -10.39
C ILE A 135 -11.94 4.76 -10.62
N LYS A 136 -11.83 5.85 -9.86
CA LYS A 136 -12.68 7.05 -10.01
C LYS A 136 -12.48 7.71 -11.37
N LEU A 137 -11.23 7.80 -11.84
CA LEU A 137 -10.88 8.33 -13.17
C LEU A 137 -11.44 7.46 -14.31
N ILE A 138 -11.34 6.14 -14.19
CA ILE A 138 -11.92 5.19 -15.15
C ILE A 138 -13.45 5.34 -15.20
N ASN A 139 -14.11 5.42 -14.04
CA ASN A 139 -15.58 5.51 -13.97
C ASN A 139 -16.10 6.87 -14.51
N LYS A 140 -15.35 7.96 -14.30
CA LYS A 140 -15.65 9.30 -14.86
C LYS A 140 -15.53 9.33 -16.39
N GLN A 141 -14.56 8.60 -16.97
CA GLN A 141 -14.43 8.46 -18.42
C GLN A 141 -15.59 7.67 -19.05
N LYS A 142 -16.13 6.67 -18.33
CA LYS A 142 -17.26 5.86 -18.80
C LYS A 142 -18.58 6.64 -18.87
N HIS A 143 -18.78 7.64 -18.01
CA HIS A 143 -20.02 8.43 -17.94
C HIS A 143 -20.00 9.76 -18.71
N GLY A 144 -18.84 10.25 -19.16
CA GLY A 144 -18.72 11.48 -19.96
C GLY A 144 -18.99 11.28 -21.47
N HIS A 145 -19.68 10.21 -21.85
CA HIS A 145 -19.98 9.81 -23.23
C HIS A 145 -21.51 9.81 -23.50
N LYS A 146 -22.23 10.73 -22.85
CA LYS A 146 -23.60 11.10 -23.20
C LYS A 146 -23.64 12.58 -23.56
#